data_AF-A0A139X9W3-F1
#
_entry.id   AF-A0A139X9W3-F1
#
_cell.length_a   1.000
_cell.length_b   1.000
_cell.length_c   1.000
_cell.angle_alpha   90.00
_cell.angle_beta   90.00
_cell.angle_gamma   90.00
#
_symmetry.space_group_name_H-M   'P 1'
#
loop_
_entity.id
_entity.type
_entity.pdbx_description
1 polymer ?
#
loop_
_entity_poly.entity_id
_entity_poly.type
_entity_poly.pdbx_seq_one_letter_code
_entity_poly.pdbx_strand_id
1 'polypeptide(L)' 'MASPQFSVRILTELNERLNAHVKQASTTKPKVIIDALAHYLGCADDVPLIRRVLEVEDWQLWRLK' A
#
# COMPACT_ATOMS: atom_id res chain seq x y z
N MET A 1 -22.00 -8.39 -7.49
CA MET A 1 -20.96 -8.00 -6.52
C MET A 1 -20.71 -6.52 -6.69
N ALA A 2 -21.17 -5.67 -5.77
CA ALA A 2 -20.94 -4.22 -5.87
C ALA A 2 -19.47 -3.94 -5.51
N SER A 3 -18.73 -3.27 -6.40
CA SER A 3 -17.37 -2.83 -6.10
C SER A 3 -17.40 -1.80 -4.96
N PRO A 4 -16.59 -1.96 -3.90
CA PRO A 4 -16.53 -0.95 -2.84
C PRO A 4 -16.03 0.37 -3.41
N GLN A 5 -16.80 1.43 -3.20
CA GLN A 5 -16.49 2.80 -3.62
C GLN A 5 -16.39 3.68 -2.39
N PHE A 6 -15.39 4.55 -2.34
CA PHE A 6 -15.21 5.50 -1.25
C PHE A 6 -14.96 6.90 -1.82
N SER A 7 -15.32 7.92 -1.05
CA SER A 7 -15.07 9.32 -1.39
C SER A 7 -14.25 9.97 -0.27
N VAL A 8 -13.26 10.77 -0.65
CA VAL A 8 -12.38 11.47 0.29
C VAL A 8 -12.45 12.96 0.00
N ARG A 9 -12.67 13.76 1.03
CA ARG A 9 -12.54 15.22 0.94
C ARG A 9 -11.09 15.60 1.21
N ILE A 10 -10.44 16.19 0.21
CA ILE A 10 -9.06 16.64 0.27
C ILE A 10 -9.08 18.16 0.09
N LEU A 11 -8.32 18.87 0.93
CA LEU A 11 -8.12 20.32 0.79
C LEU A 11 -7.49 20.64 -0.57
N THR A 12 -7.82 21.80 -1.14
CA THR A 12 -7.42 22.18 -2.50
C THR A 12 -5.89 22.16 -2.68
N GLU A 13 -5.14 22.70 -1.71
CA GLU A 13 -3.67 22.70 -1.72
C GLU A 13 -3.08 21.28 -1.77
N LEU A 14 -3.63 20.37 -0.95
CA LEU A 14 -3.22 18.95 -0.93
C LEU A 14 -3.60 18.24 -2.24
N ASN A 15 -4.72 18.61 -2.86
CA ASN A 15 -5.13 18.05 -4.14
C ASN A 15 -4.20 18.47 -5.29
N GLU A 16 -3.67 19.70 -5.25
CA GLU A 16 -2.67 20.15 -6.22
C GLU A 16 -1.35 19.40 -6.08
N ARG A 17 -0.86 19.23 -4.85
CA ARG A 17 0.33 18.42 -4.56
C ARG A 17 0.14 16.96 -4.96
N LEU A 18 -1.05 16.40 -4.71
CA LEU A 18 -1.40 15.05 -5.14
C LEU A 18 -1.38 14.94 -6.66
N ASN A 19 -1.97 15.89 -7.39
CA ASN A 19 -1.96 15.90 -8.85
C ASN A 19 -0.53 16.01 -9.42
N ALA A 20 0.34 16.82 -8.80
CA ALA A 20 1.74 16.90 -9.20
C ALA A 20 2.46 15.56 -9.00
N HIS A 21 2.22 14.88 -7.88
CA HIS A 21 2.79 13.57 -7.59
C HIS A 21 2.27 12.49 -8.56
N VAL A 22 0.97 12.51 -8.87
CA VAL A 22 0.34 11.61 -9.87
C VAL A 22 1.00 11.77 -11.24
N LYS A 23 1.29 13.00 -11.66
CA LYS A 23 2.01 13.28 -12.92
C LYS A 23 3.44 12.76 -12.88
N GLN A 24 4.15 12.91 -11.76
CA GLN A 24 5.54 12.45 -11.62
C GLN A 24 5.65 10.93 -11.61
N ALA A 25 4.75 10.25 -10.90
CA ALA A 25 4.75 8.80 -10.75
C ALA A 25 4.04 8.07 -11.92
N SER A 26 3.61 8.78 -12.96
CA SER A 26 2.89 8.23 -14.13
C SER A 26 1.78 7.25 -13.76
N THR A 27 1.03 7.59 -12.70
CA THR A 27 0.03 6.72 -12.09
C THR A 27 -1.34 7.40 -12.11
N THR A 28 -2.36 6.75 -11.58
CA THR A 28 -3.69 7.36 -11.44
C THR A 28 -3.90 7.87 -10.02
N LYS A 29 -4.61 8.99 -9.90
CA LYS A 29 -5.00 9.57 -8.61
C LYS A 29 -5.65 8.56 -7.64
N PRO A 30 -6.60 7.70 -8.04
CA PRO A 30 -7.12 6.67 -7.14
C PRO A 30 -6.05 5.66 -6.72
N LYS A 31 -5.14 5.26 -7.60
CA LYS A 31 -4.05 4.35 -7.25
C LYS A 31 -3.14 4.94 -6.17
N VAL A 32 -2.75 6.21 -6.29
CA VAL A 32 -1.95 6.89 -5.25
C VAL A 32 -2.68 6.94 -3.91
N ILE A 33 -3.98 7.23 -3.91
CA ILE A 33 -4.78 7.28 -2.68
C ILE A 33 -4.87 5.89 -2.04
N ILE A 34 -5.10 4.84 -2.85
CA ILE A 34 -5.17 3.46 -2.37
C ILE A 34 -3.82 3.00 -1.84
N ASP A 35 -2.72 3.25 -2.55
CA ASP A 35 -1.36 2.94 -2.11
C ASP A 35 -1.03 3.66 -0.79
N ALA A 36 -1.37 4.96 -0.68
CA ALA A 36 -1.15 5.73 0.56
C ALA A 36 -1.97 5.18 1.74
N LEU A 37 -3.23 4.80 1.50
CA LEU A 37 -4.09 4.18 2.51
C LEU A 37 -3.57 2.80 2.91
N ALA A 38 -3.14 1.98 1.94
CA ALA A 38 -2.54 0.68 2.19
C ALA A 38 -1.27 0.84 3.05
N HIS A 39 -0.42 1.81 2.71
CA HIS A 39 0.79 2.11 3.47
C HIS A 39 0.47 2.60 4.90
N TYR A 40 -0.53 3.47 5.06
CA TYR A 40 -0.98 3.94 6.37
C TYR A 40 -1.51 2.79 7.25
N LEU A 41 -2.25 1.86 6.65
CA LEU A 41 -2.82 0.69 7.34
C LEU A 41 -1.79 -0.43 7.57
N GLY A 42 -0.57 -0.31 7.05
CA GLY A 42 0.43 -1.40 7.06
C GLY A 42 0.08 -2.56 6.12
N CYS A 43 -0.83 -2.33 5.17
CA CYS A 43 -1.24 -3.25 4.11
C CYS A 43 -0.51 -3.01 2.78
N ALA A 44 0.44 -2.05 2.71
CA ALA A 44 1.23 -1.82 1.48
C ALA A 44 2.10 -3.02 1.12
N ASP A 45 2.52 -3.77 2.12
CA ASP A 45 3.15 -5.06 1.97
C ASP A 45 2.07 -6.13 1.84
N ASP A 46 1.59 -6.35 0.61
CA ASP A 46 1.17 -7.68 0.19
C ASP A 46 2.44 -8.55 0.13
N VAL A 47 3.10 -8.74 1.28
CA VAL A 47 4.07 -9.80 1.41
C VAL A 47 3.19 -11.04 1.40
N PRO A 48 3.22 -11.84 0.30
CA PRO A 48 2.42 -13.04 0.26
C PRO A 48 2.75 -13.82 1.52
N LEU A 49 1.73 -14.30 2.25
CA LEU A 49 1.89 -15.01 3.52
C LEU A 49 3.01 -16.07 3.43
N ILE A 50 3.17 -16.68 2.26
CA ILE A 50 4.28 -17.57 1.89
C ILE A 50 5.67 -16.99 2.21
N ARG A 51 5.96 -15.73 1.88
CA ARG A 51 7.27 -15.11 2.12
C ARG A 51 7.48 -14.84 3.62
N ARG A 52 6.44 -14.45 4.37
CA ARG A 52 6.51 -14.34 5.84
C ARG A 52 6.71 -15.70 6.51
N VAL A 53 6.06 -16.74 6.00
CA VAL A 53 6.22 -18.12 6.50
C VAL A 53 7.64 -18.62 6.24
N LEU A 54 8.18 -18.39 5.04
CA LEU A 54 9.55 -18.77 4.70
C LEU A 54 10.59 -18.06 5.57
N GLU A 55 10.41 -16.78 5.88
CA GLU A 55 11.28 -16.08 6.83
C GLU A 55 11.19 -16.70 8.23
N VAL A 56 9.98 -16.99 8.73
CA VAL A 56 9.80 -17.64 10.05
C VAL A 56 10.42 -19.04 10.08
N GLU A 57 10.32 -19.83 9.00
CA GLU A 57 10.95 -21.15 8.90
C GLU A 57 12.49 -21.06 8.93
N ASP A 58 13.08 -20.06 8.25
CA ASP A 58 14.53 -19.82 8.30
C ASP A 58 15.00 -19.46 9.72
N TRP A 59 14.26 -18.60 10.42
CA TRP A 59 14.52 -18.27 11.83
C TRP A 59 14.38 -19.46 12.79
N GLN A 60 13.53 -20.44 12.48
CA GLN A 60 13.41 -21.68 13.26
C GLN A 60 14.59 -22.63 13.00
N LEU A 61 15.08 -22.71 11.76
CA LEU A 61 16.22 -23.54 11.39
C LEU A 61 17.53 -23.08 12.07
N TRP A 62 17.73 -21.78 12.23
CA TRP A 62 18.90 -21.23 12.97
C TRP A 62 18.84 -21.44 14.48
N ARG A 63 17.67 -21.75 15.06
CA ARG A 63 17.52 -22.03 16.49
C ARG A 63 17.76 -23.50 16.84
N LEU A 64 17.75 -24.39 15.84
CA LEU A 64 17.90 -25.85 15.97
C LEU A 64 19.30 -26.35 15.60
N LYS A 65 20.25 -25.46 15.30
CA LYS A 65 21.63 -25.78 14.91
C LYS A 65 22.62 -25.15 15.88
#